data_AF-A0A971LLD6-F1
#
_entry.id   AF-A0A971LLD6-F1
#
_cell.length_a   1.000
_cell.length_b   1.000
_cell.length_c   1.000
_cell.angle_alpha   90.00
_cell.angle_beta   90.00
_cell.angle_gamma   90.00
#
_symmetry.space_group_name_H-M   'P 1'
#
loop_
_entity.id
_entity.type
_entity.pdbx_description
1 polymer ?
#
loop_
_entity_poly.entity_id
_entity_poly.type
_entity_poly.pdbx_seq_one_letter_code
_entity_poly.pdbx_strand_id
1 'polypeptide(L)'
;PLSDLLWQAGCEMKYVPQLGGAVAVRDSHLCTTNPRIYVAGDAAGVEEASSAMVEGLVAGLAAALSLGLGDQQAEQQLSQAREQLTALRAGPEGEKIRAGLALVEKGVSADA
;
A
#
# COMPACT_ATOMS: atom_id res chain seq x y z
N PRO A 1 -6.90 -14.08 -3.57
CA PRO A 1 -6.45 -13.01 -4.51
C PRO A 1 -5.45 -13.57 -5.52
N LEU A 2 -5.43 -13.05 -6.76
CA LEU A 2 -4.47 -13.43 -7.79
C LEU A 2 -3.16 -12.63 -7.62
N SER A 3 -2.45 -12.89 -6.53
CA SER A 3 -1.18 -12.21 -6.24
C SER A 3 -0.10 -12.56 -7.27
N ASP A 4 -0.27 -13.63 -8.05
CA ASP A 4 0.64 -14.12 -9.13
C ASP A 4 1.06 -13.02 -10.12
N LEU A 5 0.19 -12.04 -10.36
CA LEU A 5 0.51 -10.90 -11.23
C LEU A 5 1.63 -10.01 -10.67
N LEU A 6 1.77 -9.90 -9.35
CA LEU A 6 2.84 -9.12 -8.72
C LEU A 6 4.20 -9.78 -8.94
N TRP A 7 4.29 -11.12 -8.83
CA TRP A 7 5.50 -11.86 -9.18
C TRP A 7 5.84 -11.72 -10.67
N GLN A 8 4.86 -11.87 -11.55
CA GLN A 8 5.06 -11.70 -13.00
C GLN A 8 5.49 -10.27 -13.36
N ALA A 9 5.03 -9.28 -12.61
CA ALA A 9 5.42 -7.89 -12.76
C ALA A 9 6.78 -7.55 -12.12
N GLY A 10 7.50 -8.54 -11.57
CA GLY A 10 8.82 -8.34 -10.97
C GLY A 10 8.80 -7.61 -9.63
N CYS A 11 7.67 -7.62 -8.91
CA CYS A 11 7.62 -7.09 -7.56
C CYS A 11 8.35 -8.01 -6.59
N GLU A 12 9.03 -7.43 -5.61
CA GLU A 12 9.57 -8.20 -4.49
C GLU A 12 8.42 -8.63 -3.59
N MET A 13 8.40 -9.92 -3.23
CA MET A 13 7.33 -10.54 -2.47
C MET A 13 7.90 -11.11 -1.17
N LYS A 14 7.17 -10.92 -0.07
CA LYS A 14 7.56 -11.41 1.25
C LYS A 14 6.40 -12.17 1.89
N TYR A 15 6.70 -13.30 2.52
CA TYR A 15 5.71 -14.01 3.33
C TYR A 15 5.58 -13.34 4.70
N VAL A 16 4.40 -12.77 4.97
CA VAL A 16 4.06 -12.09 6.21
C VAL A 16 2.71 -12.63 6.73
N PRO A 17 2.71 -13.52 7.74
CA PRO A 17 1.48 -14.16 8.22
C PRO A 17 0.49 -13.16 8.82
N GLN A 18 0.98 -12.03 9.32
CA GLN A 18 0.15 -10.92 9.81
C GLN A 18 -0.74 -10.32 8.70
N LEU A 19 -0.30 -10.38 7.44
CA LEU A 19 -0.99 -9.84 6.27
C LEU A 19 -1.65 -10.93 5.42
N GLY A 20 -1.76 -12.15 5.95
CA GLY A 20 -2.45 -13.26 5.27
C GLY A 20 -1.62 -14.07 4.29
N GLY A 21 -0.29 -13.89 4.26
CA GLY A 21 0.62 -14.73 3.48
C GLY A 21 1.63 -13.95 2.65
N ALA A 22 1.79 -14.34 1.38
CA ALA A 22 2.72 -13.68 0.47
C ALA A 22 2.14 -12.37 -0.06
N VAL A 23 2.82 -11.27 0.24
CA VAL A 23 2.42 -9.90 -0.12
C VAL A 23 3.60 -9.14 -0.74
N ALA A 24 3.31 -8.13 -1.56
CA ALA A 24 4.35 -7.29 -2.16
C ALA A 24 4.97 -6.34 -1.12
N VAL A 25 6.29 -6.22 -1.18
CA VAL A 25 7.05 -5.16 -0.49
C VAL A 25 6.68 -3.82 -1.12
N ARG A 26 6.35 -2.82 -0.31
CA ARG A 26 5.78 -1.53 -0.76
C ARG A 26 6.07 -0.40 0.23
N ASP A 27 5.85 0.84 -0.20
CA ASP A 27 5.91 2.02 0.69
C ASP A 27 4.52 2.42 1.21
N SER A 28 4.48 3.48 2.02
CA SER A 28 3.26 4.13 2.50
C SER A 28 2.34 4.74 1.42
N HIS A 29 2.77 4.81 0.16
CA HIS A 29 1.93 5.16 -1.00
C HIS A 29 1.36 3.93 -1.71
N LEU A 30 1.64 2.74 -1.16
CA LEU A 30 1.33 1.43 -1.73
C LEU A 30 2.01 1.15 -3.06
N CYS A 31 3.08 1.89 -3.37
CA CYS A 31 3.93 1.61 -4.51
C CYS A 31 4.85 0.45 -4.17
N THR A 32 4.81 -0.61 -4.98
CA THR A 32 5.66 -1.78 -4.80
C THR A 32 7.13 -1.47 -5.10
N THR A 33 8.01 -2.47 -5.07
CA THR A 33 9.39 -2.32 -5.57
C THR A 33 9.47 -2.12 -7.08
N ASN A 34 8.43 -2.47 -7.84
CA ASN A 34 8.28 -2.00 -9.21
C ASN A 34 7.59 -0.61 -9.17
N PRO A 35 8.27 0.47 -9.59
CA PRO A 35 7.76 1.84 -9.45
C PRO A 35 6.51 2.13 -10.32
N ARG A 36 6.15 1.21 -11.24
CA ARG A 36 4.96 1.31 -12.07
C ARG A 36 3.76 0.52 -11.52
N ILE A 37 3.92 -0.17 -10.39
CA ILE A 37 2.91 -1.07 -9.84
C ILE A 37 2.56 -0.62 -8.42
N TYR A 38 1.26 -0.40 -8.22
CA TYR A 38 0.64 -0.08 -6.94
C TYR A 38 -0.31 -1.22 -6.56
N VAL A 39 -0.45 -1.49 -5.27
CA VAL A 39 -1.25 -2.62 -4.77
C VAL A 39 -2.20 -2.17 -3.66
N ALA A 40 -3.44 -2.63 -3.68
CA ALA A 40 -4.46 -2.27 -2.68
C ALA A 40 -5.40 -3.44 -2.39
N GLY A 41 -6.10 -3.38 -1.26
CA GLY A 41 -7.05 -4.40 -0.80
C GLY A 41 -6.37 -5.71 -0.48
N ASP A 42 -7.08 -6.83 -0.65
CA ASP A 42 -6.55 -8.16 -0.28
C ASP A 42 -5.26 -8.56 -1.01
N ALA A 43 -4.94 -7.93 -2.15
CA ALA A 43 -3.66 -8.14 -2.84
C ALA A 43 -2.48 -7.48 -2.10
N ALA A 44 -2.72 -6.43 -1.30
CA ALA A 44 -1.76 -5.78 -0.44
C ALA A 44 -1.65 -6.47 0.93
N GLY A 45 -2.69 -7.18 1.34
CA GLY A 45 -2.77 -7.93 2.59
C GLY A 45 -4.22 -8.05 3.04
N VAL A 46 -4.53 -9.11 3.80
CA VAL A 46 -5.91 -9.34 4.26
C VAL A 46 -6.24 -8.38 5.41
N GLU A 47 -7.20 -7.49 5.16
CA GLU A 47 -7.69 -6.44 6.08
C GLU A 47 -9.23 -6.32 5.99
N GLU A 48 -9.78 -5.28 6.62
CA GLU A 48 -11.20 -4.92 6.50
C GLU A 48 -11.52 -4.23 5.18
N ALA A 49 -12.79 -4.31 4.76
CA ALA A 49 -13.28 -3.65 3.55
C ALA A 49 -13.10 -2.12 3.59
N SER A 50 -13.21 -1.51 4.76
CA SER A 50 -12.96 -0.08 4.99
C SER A 50 -11.52 0.31 4.62
N SER A 51 -10.52 -0.44 5.12
CA SER A 51 -9.12 -0.26 4.76
C SER A 51 -8.91 -0.45 3.26
N ALA A 52 -9.45 -1.52 2.67
CA ALA A 52 -9.28 -1.83 1.25
C ALA A 52 -9.77 -0.70 0.33
N MET A 53 -10.89 -0.06 0.67
CA MET A 53 -11.40 1.10 -0.10
C MET A 53 -10.45 2.30 -0.03
N VAL A 54 -9.93 2.62 1.16
CA VAL A 54 -9.00 3.75 1.35
C VAL A 54 -7.64 3.45 0.72
N GLU A 55 -7.16 2.21 0.78
CA GLU A 55 -5.97 1.78 0.05
C GLU A 55 -6.11 1.99 -1.45
N GLY A 56 -7.27 1.67 -2.03
CA GLY A 56 -7.54 1.93 -3.44
C GLY A 56 -7.44 3.41 -3.80
N LEU A 57 -7.94 4.29 -2.92
CA LEU A 57 -7.82 5.74 -3.06
C LEU A 57 -6.35 6.20 -2.99
N VAL A 58 -5.59 5.72 -1.99
CA VAL A 58 -4.15 6.02 -1.85
C VAL A 58 -3.37 5.57 -3.07
N ALA A 59 -3.54 4.31 -3.49
CA ALA A 59 -2.85 3.73 -4.65
C ALA A 59 -3.19 4.47 -5.94
N GLY A 60 -4.46 4.80 -6.16
CA GLY A 60 -4.91 5.52 -7.36
C GLY A 60 -4.37 6.95 -7.44
N LEU A 61 -4.46 7.72 -6.34
CA LEU A 61 -3.93 9.07 -6.28
C LEU A 61 -2.40 9.08 -6.42
N ALA A 62 -1.70 8.18 -5.72
CA ALA A 62 -0.25 8.08 -5.81
C ALA A 62 0.22 7.70 -7.22
N ALA A 63 -0.49 6.77 -7.89
CA ALA A 63 -0.20 6.42 -9.28
C ALA A 63 -0.42 7.62 -10.23
N ALA A 64 -1.53 8.34 -10.10
CA ALA A 64 -1.81 9.52 -10.93
C ALA A 64 -0.75 10.63 -10.73
N LEU A 65 -0.39 10.92 -9.47
CA LEU A 65 0.66 11.90 -9.14
C LEU A 65 2.02 11.48 -9.70
N SER A 66 2.37 10.19 -9.64
CA SER A 66 3.64 9.68 -10.21
C SER A 66 3.76 9.88 -11.73
N LEU A 67 2.62 9.98 -12.42
CA LEU A 67 2.53 10.24 -13.86
C LEU A 67 2.44 11.74 -14.20
N GLY A 68 2.47 12.63 -13.19
CA GLY A 68 2.31 14.07 -13.38
C GLY A 68 0.88 14.50 -13.72
N LEU A 69 -0.13 13.68 -13.39
CA LEU A 69 -1.55 13.93 -13.70
C LEU A 69 -2.36 14.53 -12.54
N GLY A 70 -1.71 14.85 -11.41
CA GLY A 70 -2.35 15.44 -10.24
C GLY A 70 -1.94 16.88 -9.98
N ASP A 71 -2.73 17.56 -9.16
CA ASP A 71 -2.49 18.92 -8.70
C ASP A 71 -2.39 18.96 -7.15
N GLN A 72 -2.33 20.18 -6.60
CA GLN A 72 -2.29 20.39 -5.15
C GLN A 72 -3.50 19.78 -4.43
N GLN A 73 -4.67 19.72 -5.09
CA GLN A 73 -5.85 19.09 -4.50
C GLN A 73 -5.68 17.57 -4.42
N ALA A 74 -5.12 16.94 -5.45
CA ALA A 74 -4.80 15.51 -5.44
C ALA A 74 -3.77 15.17 -4.34
N GLU A 75 -2.75 16.01 -4.14
CA GLU A 75 -1.79 15.84 -3.04
C GLU A 75 -2.45 15.93 -1.66
N GLN A 76 -3.35 16.90 -1.47
CA GLN A 76 -4.11 17.04 -0.22
C GLN A 76 -5.01 15.82 0.02
N GLN A 77 -5.70 15.34 -1.01
CA GLN A 77 -6.53 14.13 -0.94
C GLN A 77 -5.70 12.90 -0.59
N LEU A 78 -4.49 12.77 -1.14
CA LEU A 78 -3.58 11.67 -0.82
C LEU A 78 -3.15 11.73 0.66
N SER A 79 -2.83 12.93 1.17
CA SER A 79 -2.49 13.12 2.59
C SER A 79 -3.66 12.70 3.49
N GLN A 80 -4.87 13.18 3.20
CA GLN A 80 -6.08 12.85 3.96
C GLN A 80 -6.40 11.36 3.93
N ALA A 81 -6.26 10.71 2.77
CA ALA A 81 -6.49 9.28 2.64
C ALA A 81 -5.48 8.46 3.47
N ARG A 82 -4.20 8.89 3.53
CA ARG A 82 -3.19 8.23 4.37
C ARG A 82 -3.47 8.42 5.87
N GLU A 83 -3.92 9.59 6.28
CA GLU A 83 -4.36 9.85 7.65
C GLU A 83 -5.57 8.98 8.02
N GLN A 84 -6.56 8.90 7.13
CA GLN A 84 -7.73 8.04 7.31
C GLN A 84 -7.32 6.56 7.43
N LEU A 85 -6.41 6.07 6.59
CA LEU A 85 -5.92 4.70 6.65
C LEU A 85 -5.17 4.43 7.97
N THR A 86 -4.40 5.41 8.45
CA THR A 86 -3.74 5.34 9.75
C THR A 86 -4.76 5.27 10.89
N ALA A 87 -5.83 6.06 10.82
CA ALA A 87 -6.90 6.07 11.82
C ALA A 87 -7.66 4.74 11.85
N LEU A 88 -8.00 4.16 10.68
CA LEU A 88 -8.63 2.84 10.59
C LEU A 88 -7.77 1.75 11.24
N ARG A 89 -6.45 1.88 11.13
CA ARG A 89 -5.49 0.94 11.71
C ARG A 89 -5.08 1.27 13.13
N ALA A 90 -5.58 2.32 13.79
CA ALA A 90 -5.06 2.76 15.09
C ALA A 90 -5.54 1.90 16.27
N GLY A 91 -6.67 1.22 16.12
CA GLY A 91 -7.24 0.39 17.19
C GLY A 91 -6.46 -0.91 17.47
N PRO A 92 -6.87 -1.68 18.49
CA PRO A 92 -6.29 -2.98 18.83
C PRO A 92 -6.36 -3.98 17.67
N GLU A 93 -7.48 -4.00 16.94
CA GLU A 93 -7.67 -4.86 15.75
C GLU A 93 -6.64 -4.58 14.65
N GLY A 94 -6.11 -3.35 14.60
CA GLY A 94 -5.07 -2.94 13.65
C GLY A 94 -3.64 -3.32 14.07
N GLU A 95 -3.40 -3.79 15.31
CA GLU A 95 -2.03 -4.09 15.79
C GLU A 95 -1.32 -5.12 14.92
N LYS A 96 -2.04 -6.20 14.59
CA LYS A 96 -1.53 -7.26 13.70
C LYS A 96 -1.12 -6.68 12.35
N ILE A 97 -1.96 -5.82 11.78
CA ILE A 97 -1.71 -5.17 10.50
C ILE A 97 -0.50 -4.26 10.58
N ARG A 98 -0.41 -3.37 11.58
CA ARG A 98 0.73 -2.46 11.76
C ARG A 98 2.05 -3.24 11.93
N ALA A 99 2.03 -4.34 12.68
CA ALA A 99 3.20 -5.22 12.82
C ALA A 99 3.59 -5.89 11.50
N GLY A 100 2.61 -6.31 10.69
CA GLY A 100 2.84 -6.84 9.35
C GLY A 100 3.43 -5.82 8.38
N LEU A 101 2.90 -4.59 8.39
CA LEU A 101 3.37 -3.49 7.53
C LEU A 101 4.83 -3.13 7.79
N ALA A 102 5.26 -3.11 9.06
CA ALA A 102 6.65 -2.89 9.44
C ALA A 102 7.63 -3.92 8.84
N LEU A 103 7.14 -5.10 8.43
CA LEU A 103 7.96 -6.14 7.81
C LEU A 103 8.04 -6.00 6.28
N VAL A 104 7.18 -5.20 5.64
CA VAL A 104 7.08 -5.09 4.17
C VAL A 104 7.34 -3.68 3.64
N GLU A 105 7.66 -2.73 4.52
CA GLU A 105 8.07 -1.39 4.11
C GLU A 105 9.35 -1.47 3.27
N LYS A 106 9.32 -0.99 2.02
CA LYS A 106 10.57 -0.81 1.26
C LYS A 106 11.38 0.31 1.91
N GLY A 107 12.68 0.07 2.13
CA GLY A 107 13.59 1.13 2.56
C GLY A 107 13.55 2.28 1.55
N VAL A 108 13.59 3.52 2.05
CA VAL A 108 13.72 4.70 1.17
C VAL A 108 15.01 4.53 0.37
N SER A 109 14.92 4.24 -0.93
CA SER A 109 16.06 4.40 -1.80
C SER A 109 16.35 5.90 -1.82
N ALA A 110 17.44 6.31 -1.20
CA ALA A 110 18.02 7.61 -1.41
C ALA A 110 18.36 7.71 -2.89
N ASP A 111 17.51 8.38 -3.65
CA ASP A 111 17.78 9.03 -4.94
C ASP A 111 16.46 9.62 -5.47
N ALA A 112 16.19 10.85 -5.05
CA ALA A 112 15.31 11.81 -5.71
C ALA A 112 16.07 13.14 -5.80
#